data_AF-A0AAN9EQE3-F1
#
_entry.id   AF-A0AAN9EQE3-F1
#
_cell.length_a   1.000
_cell.length_b   1.000
_cell.length_c   1.000
_cell.angle_alpha   90.00
_cell.angle_beta   90.00
_cell.angle_gamma   90.00
#
_symmetry.space_group_name_H-M   'P 1'
#
loop_
_entity.id
_entity.type
_entity.pdbx_description
1 polymer ?
#
loop_
_entity_poly.entity_id
_entity_poly.type
_entity_poly.pdbx_seq_one_letter_code
_entity_poly.pdbx_strand_id
1 'polypeptide(L)'
;MMMKAQLWLLHRGQRDLKILSWNVRGAVNKDGRRYARELISKHKPDCVILMETHCLFAAATIFWKSLGYVACEIVEARGHSGGL
;
A
#
# COMPACT_ATOMS: atom_id res chain seq x y z
N MET A 1 -3.11 8.72 22.67
CA MET A 1 -1.64 8.72 22.52
C MET A 1 -1.34 8.87 21.03
N MET A 2 -0.86 10.05 20.62
CA MET A 2 -0.78 10.47 19.21
C MET A 2 0.62 10.11 18.68
N MET A 3 0.74 9.03 17.90
CA MET A 3 1.99 8.74 17.19
C MET A 3 2.06 9.57 15.92
N LYS A 4 2.94 10.56 15.92
CA LYS A 4 3.35 11.30 14.72
C LYS A 4 4.08 10.33 13.79
N ALA A 5 3.51 10.04 12.63
CA ALA A 5 4.27 9.46 11.53
C ALA A 5 5.02 10.59 10.82
N GLN A 6 6.34 10.64 10.98
CA GLN A 6 7.20 11.60 10.29
C GLN A 6 8.06 10.82 9.31
N LEU A 7 7.67 10.82 8.03
CA LEU A 7 8.39 10.15 6.95
C LEU A 7 9.35 11.17 6.30
N TRP A 8 10.66 10.97 6.49
CA TRP A 8 11.69 11.74 5.80
C TRP A 8 12.12 10.99 4.53
N LEU A 9 11.83 11.56 3.36
CA LEU A 9 12.29 11.03 2.06
C LEU A 9 13.46 11.90 1.57
N LEU A 10 14.69 11.38 1.70
CA LEU A 10 15.89 11.99 1.15
C LEU A 10 16.25 11.28 -0.15
N HIS A 11 16.05 11.95 -1.29
CA HIS A 11 16.46 11.46 -2.60
C HIS A 11 17.78 12.11 -3.03
N ARG A 12 18.80 11.29 -3.32
CA ARG A 12 19.97 11.69 -4.11
C ARG A 12 20.01 10.84 -5.38
N GLY A 13 19.52 11.39 -6.49
CA GLY A 13 19.43 10.73 -7.80
C GLY A 13 18.70 11.59 -8.83
N GLN A 14 18.76 11.21 -10.12
CA GLN A 14 18.24 11.99 -11.26
C GLN A 14 16.81 11.62 -11.71
N ARG A 15 16.05 10.84 -10.93
CA ARG A 15 14.64 10.52 -11.26
C ARG A 15 13.76 10.59 -10.04
N ASP A 16 12.63 11.29 -10.19
CA ASP A 16 11.64 11.46 -9.14
C ASP A 16 11.06 10.12 -8.68
N LEU A 17 11.10 9.89 -7.37
CA LEU A 17 10.46 8.74 -6.73
C LEU A 17 8.95 8.98 -6.64
N LYS A 18 8.15 8.06 -7.16
CA LYS A 18 6.69 8.12 -7.08
C LYS A 18 6.16 7.17 -6.02
N ILE A 19 5.54 7.73 -4.99
CA ILE A 19 4.91 6.97 -3.91
C ILE A 19 3.39 7.13 -4.00
N LEU A 20 2.68 5.99 -4.02
CA LEU A 20 1.24 5.94 -3.86
C LEU A 20 0.92 5.51 -2.42
N SER A 21 0.33 6.40 -1.63
CA SER A 21 -0.21 6.05 -0.31
C SER A 21 -1.72 5.94 -0.40
N TRP A 22 -2.28 4.79 -0.02
CA TRP A 22 -3.69 4.49 -0.19
C TRP A 22 -4.29 3.78 1.02
N ASN A 23 -5.24 4.45 1.66
CA ASN A 23 -6.13 3.84 2.63
C ASN A 23 -7.23 3.06 1.90
N VAL A 24 -7.15 1.73 1.96
CA VAL A 24 -8.03 0.83 1.19
C VAL A 24 -9.30 0.46 1.93
N ARG A 25 -9.38 0.61 3.27
CA ARG A 25 -10.56 0.24 4.10
C ARG A 25 -11.15 -1.14 3.79
N GLY A 26 -10.32 -2.16 3.58
CA GLY A 26 -10.79 -3.49 3.20
C GLY A 26 -11.14 -3.68 1.73
N ALA A 27 -10.76 -2.77 0.82
CA ALA A 27 -10.96 -2.90 -0.63
C ALA A 27 -10.02 -3.95 -1.27
N VAL A 28 -10.04 -5.18 -0.76
CA VAL A 28 -9.32 -6.34 -1.29
C VAL A 28 -10.20 -7.21 -2.18
N ASN A 29 -11.48 -6.82 -2.32
CA ASN A 29 -12.47 -7.42 -3.18
C ASN A 29 -12.17 -7.16 -4.68
N LYS A 30 -13.01 -7.69 -5.57
CA LYS A 30 -12.82 -7.59 -7.02
C LYS A 30 -12.72 -6.14 -7.50
N ASP A 31 -13.56 -5.25 -6.95
CA ASP A 31 -13.60 -3.85 -7.35
C ASP A 31 -12.37 -3.08 -6.85
N GLY A 32 -11.94 -3.31 -5.61
CA GLY A 32 -10.71 -2.75 -5.09
C GLY A 32 -9.47 -3.19 -5.86
N ARG A 33 -9.39 -4.48 -6.25
CA ARG A 33 -8.32 -4.98 -7.12
C ARG A 33 -8.36 -4.37 -8.52
N ARG A 34 -9.55 -4.12 -9.07
CA ARG A 34 -9.68 -3.40 -10.35
C ARG A 34 -9.16 -1.97 -10.21
N TYR A 35 -9.62 -1.25 -9.18
CA TYR A 35 -9.20 0.12 -8.95
C TYR A 35 -7.69 0.25 -8.70
N ALA A 36 -7.10 -0.69 -7.96
CA ALA A 36 -5.65 -0.78 -7.78
C ALA A 36 -4.91 -0.90 -9.13
N ARG A 37 -5.38 -1.75 -10.05
CA ARG A 37 -4.79 -1.86 -11.40
C ARG A 37 -4.87 -0.54 -12.17
N GLU A 38 -6.00 0.16 -12.08
CA GLU A 38 -6.20 1.45 -12.74
C GLU A 38 -5.22 2.51 -12.17
N LEU A 39 -5.08 2.59 -10.85
CA LEU A 39 -4.13 3.50 -10.19
C LEU A 39 -2.68 3.19 -10.57
N ILE A 40 -2.29 1.92 -10.53
CA ILE A 40 -0.92 1.49 -10.86
C ILE A 40 -0.60 1.77 -12.32
N SER A 41 -1.51 1.44 -13.24
CA SER A 41 -1.34 1.70 -14.68
C SER A 41 -1.21 3.20 -14.97
N LYS A 42 -2.05 4.02 -14.33
CA LYS A 42 -2.09 5.47 -14.53
C LYS A 42 -0.86 6.18 -13.96
N HIS A 43 -0.46 5.83 -12.73
CA HIS A 43 0.56 6.59 -12.00
C HIS A 43 1.95 5.96 -12.04
N LYS A 44 2.03 4.63 -12.29
CA LYS A 44 3.27 3.84 -12.29
C LYS A 44 4.14 4.12 -11.05
N PRO A 45 3.60 3.94 -9.82
CA PRO A 45 4.34 4.26 -8.61
C PRO A 45 5.47 3.24 -8.38
N ASP A 46 6.62 3.72 -7.91
CA ASP A 46 7.75 2.87 -7.51
C ASP A 46 7.47 2.18 -6.16
N CYS A 47 6.69 2.84 -5.29
CA CYS A 47 6.31 2.33 -3.98
C CYS A 47 4.80 2.51 -3.74
N VAL A 48 4.17 1.49 -3.17
CA VAL A 48 2.77 1.52 -2.75
C VAL A 48 2.68 1.25 -1.25
N ILE A 49 2.03 2.15 -0.52
CA ILE A 49 1.74 2.03 0.91
C ILE A 49 0.24 1.79 1.05
N LEU A 50 -0.13 0.68 1.69
CA LEU A 50 -1.52 0.29 1.89
C LEU A 50 -1.87 0.37 3.37
N MET A 51 -3.03 0.96 3.65
CA MET A 51 -3.53 1.27 4.99
C MET A 51 -4.96 0.76 5.16
N GLU A 52 -5.37 0.41 6.38
CA GLU A 52 -6.67 -0.16 6.73
C GLU A 52 -7.07 -1.34 5.82
N THR A 53 -6.15 -2.29 5.57
CA THR A 53 -6.39 -3.41 4.65
C THR A 53 -7.51 -4.36 5.08
N HIS A 54 -7.85 -4.38 6.38
CA HIS A 54 -8.86 -5.25 6.99
C HIS A 54 -8.75 -6.73 6.56
N CYS A 55 -7.54 -7.15 6.18
CA CYS A 55 -7.21 -8.51 5.82
C CYS A 55 -5.71 -8.75 6.05
N LEU A 56 -5.35 -10.01 6.22
CA LEU A 56 -3.94 -10.43 6.20
C LEU A 56 -3.34 -10.22 4.81
N PHE A 57 -2.08 -9.78 4.74
CA PHE A 57 -1.36 -9.62 3.49
C PHE A 57 -1.28 -10.92 2.69
N ALA A 58 -1.25 -12.07 3.36
CA ALA A 58 -1.28 -13.40 2.73
C ALA A 58 -2.44 -13.54 1.69
N ALA A 59 -3.60 -12.95 1.97
CA ALA A 59 -4.77 -13.00 1.07
C ALA A 59 -4.62 -12.12 -0.19
N ALA A 60 -3.72 -11.14 -0.17
CA ALA A 60 -3.46 -10.20 -1.26
C ALA A 60 -2.11 -10.42 -1.95
N THR A 61 -1.23 -11.26 -1.39
CA THR A 61 0.17 -11.43 -1.84
C THR A 61 0.28 -11.78 -3.32
N ILE A 62 -0.51 -12.75 -3.79
CA ILE A 62 -0.49 -13.18 -5.20
C ILE A 62 -0.86 -12.03 -6.14
N PHE A 63 -1.82 -11.20 -5.72
CA PHE A 63 -2.26 -10.06 -6.52
C PHE A 63 -1.18 -9.00 -6.63
N TRP A 64 -0.56 -8.58 -5.52
CA TRP A 64 0.50 -7.58 -5.57
C TRP A 64 1.75 -8.07 -6.32
N LYS A 65 2.11 -9.36 -6.19
CA LYS A 65 3.18 -9.97 -7.01
C LYS A 65 2.84 -9.95 -8.50
N SER A 66 1.59 -10.21 -8.88
CA SER A 66 1.15 -10.15 -10.29
C SER A 66 1.26 -8.75 -10.90
N LEU A 67 1.33 -7.72 -10.07
CA LEU A 67 1.52 -6.32 -10.46
C LEU A 67 2.99 -5.88 -10.43
N GLY A 68 3.92 -6.80 -10.15
CA GLY A 68 5.36 -6.53 -10.08
C GLY A 68 5.84 -5.99 -8.73
N TYR A 69 4.98 -5.95 -7.71
CA TYR A 69 5.37 -5.48 -6.38
C TYR A 69 5.81 -6.63 -5.48
N VAL A 70 6.85 -6.36 -4.69
CA VAL A 70 7.32 -7.22 -3.61
C VAL A 70 7.04 -6.49 -2.29
N ALA A 71 6.64 -7.24 -1.27
CA ALA A 71 6.43 -6.66 0.06
C ALA A 71 7.77 -6.26 0.68
N CYS A 72 7.90 -5.00 1.09
CA CYS A 72 9.05 -4.52 1.84
C CYS A 72 8.83 -4.64 3.35
N GLU A 73 7.68 -4.16 3.84
CA GLU A 73 7.29 -4.18 5.24
C GLU A 73 5.81 -4.54 5.36
N ILE A 74 5.48 -5.40 6.32
CA ILE A 74 4.10 -5.84 6.59
C ILE A 74 3.85 -5.69 8.08
N VAL A 75 2.91 -4.80 8.43
CA VAL A 75 2.44 -4.62 9.80
C VAL A 75 0.98 -5.04 9.86
N GLU A 76 0.73 -6.27 10.32
CA GLU A 76 -0.62 -6.79 10.44
C GLU A 76 -1.36 -6.17 11.63
N ALA A 77 -2.61 -5.78 11.42
CA ALA A 77 -3.46 -5.26 12.49
C ALA A 77 -3.78 -6.36 13.51
N ARG A 78 -3.64 -6.04 14.80
CA ARG A 78 -4.06 -6.91 15.91
C ARG A 78 -5.30 -6.31 16.57
N GLY A 79 -6.49 -6.78 16.16
CA GLY A 79 -7.79 -6.35 16.72
C GLY A 79 -8.53 -5.28 15.89
N HIS A 80 -9.84 -5.13 16.14
CA HIS A 80 -10.75 -4.22 15.43
C HIS A 80 -10.90 -2.88 16.17
N SER A 81 -9.84 -2.06 16.22
CA SER A 81 -9.98 -0.63 16.57
C SER A 81 -8.71 0.14 16.26
N GLY A 82 -8.83 1.19 15.43
CA GLY A 82 -7.81 2.23 15.26
C GLY A 82 -6.64 1.94 14.30
N GLY A 83 -6.87 1.23 13.19
CA GLY A 83 -5.81 0.91 12.23
C GLY A 83 -5.36 2.08 11.36
N LEU A 84 -4.04 2.14 11.07
CA LEU A 84 -3.37 3.09 10.15
C LEU A 84 -3.97 3.09 8.75
#